data_AF-A0A353XV53-F1
#
_entry.id   AF-A0A353XV53-F1
#
_cell.length_a   1.000
_cell.length_b   1.000
_cell.length_c   1.000
_cell.angle_alpha   90.00
_cell.angle_beta   90.00
_cell.angle_gamma   90.00
#
_symmetry.space_group_name_H-M   'P 1'
#
loop_
_entity.id
_entity.type
_entity.pdbx_description
1 polymer ?
#
loop_
_entity_poly.entity_id
_entity_poly.type
_entity_poly.pdbx_seq_one_letter_code
_entity_poly.pdbx_strand_id
1 'polypeptide(L)'
;MSDVTPSIHAHSIRDNPHQAPSATPVMLSLNAVDNDPVVKLVHSLLIDAVRLGASDLHFEPYEHAYRVRFRIDGVLKQMAILALQLIPQVSARLKIMAQMDISERRLPQDGRITLKTADNNTLNYRASALLTLFGEKIVLRVIDAAESLSGIDDLGLEPDQKQTFLKALHQPQGIVLITGPTGSGKTLSLYTGLGLLNTDSTNISTVEDPVEITLTGINQVSVNPKIGLSFDTALKSFLRQDPDVVMVGEIRDLETADTAIRAAQTGHLVLSTLHTNSAAETLTRLHHMGIASFNIATTISLVVAQRLARRLCKHCKKRADFPKLSLLQMGFLETDFKPSAISQSDPNQSGLGQSMPKQPLVEQLDSSSTASRSSGL
;
A
#
# COMPACT_ATOMS: atom_id res chain seq x y z
N MET A 1 46.97 -42.34 55.84
CA MET A 1 47.36 -43.50 54.99
C MET A 1 46.17 -43.73 54.07
N SER A 2 46.14 -43.04 52.92
CA SER A 2 46.67 -43.50 51.62
C SER A 2 45.80 -44.62 51.03
N ASP A 3 44.99 -44.35 50.00
CA ASP A 3 45.44 -44.51 48.60
C ASP A 3 44.33 -44.26 47.54
N VAL A 4 44.64 -43.34 46.62
CA VAL A 4 44.69 -43.45 45.15
C VAL A 4 43.62 -44.24 44.36
N THR A 5 42.84 -43.47 43.57
CA THR A 5 42.22 -43.59 42.20
C THR A 5 42.57 -44.80 41.28
N PRO A 6 41.79 -45.19 40.20
CA PRO A 6 41.34 -44.29 39.10
C PRO A 6 40.13 -44.64 38.16
N SER A 7 39.87 -43.71 37.22
CA SER A 7 39.52 -43.83 35.77
C SER A 7 38.06 -43.69 35.22
N ILE A 8 37.70 -42.44 34.85
CA ILE A 8 37.32 -41.84 33.53
C ILE A 8 36.56 -42.64 32.43
N HIS A 9 35.38 -42.14 32.01
CA HIS A 9 34.92 -41.70 30.64
C HIS A 9 33.38 -41.83 30.50
N ALA A 10 32.59 -40.74 30.53
CA ALA A 10 32.24 -39.77 29.48
C ALA A 10 31.03 -40.16 28.59
N HIS A 11 29.88 -39.48 28.74
CA HIS A 11 29.05 -39.06 27.59
C HIS A 11 28.14 -37.85 27.90
N SER A 12 28.48 -36.74 27.24
CA SER A 12 27.71 -35.56 26.82
C SER A 12 26.28 -35.34 27.34
N ILE A 13 26.11 -34.27 28.12
CA ILE A 13 24.86 -33.50 28.19
C ILE A 13 24.94 -32.45 27.08
N ARG A 14 24.06 -32.56 26.07
CA ARG A 14 23.76 -31.46 25.15
C ARG A 14 22.46 -30.82 25.62
N ASP A 15 22.59 -29.59 26.11
CA ASP A 15 21.49 -28.64 26.20
C ASP A 15 20.86 -28.46 24.82
N ASN A 16 19.53 -28.53 24.75
CA ASN A 16 18.78 -28.19 23.54
C ASN A 16 17.88 -26.98 23.85
N PRO A 17 18.23 -25.77 23.38
CA PRO A 17 17.41 -24.59 23.58
C PRO A 17 16.46 -24.37 22.38
N HIS A 18 15.30 -23.77 22.65
CA HIS A 18 14.34 -23.16 21.70
C HIS A 18 13.35 -24.08 20.96
N GLN A 19 12.18 -24.30 21.56
CA GLN A 19 10.92 -24.44 20.81
C GLN A 19 10.26 -23.06 20.69
N ALA A 20 10.29 -22.48 19.48
CA ALA A 20 9.41 -21.39 19.10
C ALA A 20 7.98 -21.93 18.88
N PRO A 21 6.92 -21.14 19.13
CA PRO A 21 5.58 -21.57 18.78
C PRO A 21 5.45 -21.55 17.25
N SER A 22 5.51 -22.73 16.62
CA SER A 22 5.05 -22.90 15.25
C SER A 22 3.54 -22.65 15.24
N ALA A 23 3.07 -21.63 14.52
CA ALA A 23 1.65 -21.49 14.21
C ALA A 23 1.27 -22.66 13.29
N THR A 24 0.87 -23.78 13.89
CA THR A 24 0.39 -24.96 13.20
C THR A 24 -0.87 -24.55 12.41
N PRO A 25 -0.96 -24.84 11.11
CA PRO A 25 -2.16 -24.51 10.33
C PRO A 25 -3.37 -25.17 10.98
N VAL A 26 -4.38 -24.38 11.35
CA VAL A 26 -5.60 -24.90 11.96
C VAL A 26 -6.38 -25.62 10.88
N MET A 27 -6.55 -26.93 11.06
CA MET A 27 -7.41 -27.77 10.22
C MET A 27 -8.83 -27.66 10.77
N LEU A 28 -9.66 -26.83 10.13
CA LEU A 28 -11.02 -26.56 10.58
C LEU A 28 -11.96 -27.65 10.06
N SER A 29 -12.46 -28.49 10.97
CA SER A 29 -13.54 -29.48 10.75
C SER A 29 -14.85 -28.88 11.26
N LEU A 30 -15.83 -28.70 10.38
CA LEU A 30 -17.11 -28.04 10.70
C LEU A 30 -18.16 -29.08 11.12
N ASN A 31 -18.64 -29.03 12.37
CA ASN A 31 -19.85 -29.73 12.82
C ASN A 31 -20.99 -28.72 13.07
N ALA A 32 -22.18 -29.08 12.60
CA ALA A 32 -23.34 -28.19 12.46
C ALA A 32 -24.21 -28.13 13.71
N VAL A 33 -24.56 -26.92 14.17
CA VAL A 33 -25.88 -26.57 14.72
C VAL A 33 -26.12 -25.08 14.44
N ASP A 34 -27.16 -24.82 13.65
CA ASP A 34 -27.58 -23.55 13.03
C ASP A 34 -26.48 -22.78 12.28
N ASN A 35 -26.86 -22.11 11.19
CA ASN A 35 -25.96 -21.34 10.32
C ASN A 35 -25.09 -22.20 9.39
N ASP A 36 -25.15 -21.90 8.09
CA ASP A 36 -24.26 -22.44 7.06
C ASP A 36 -22.78 -22.29 7.51
N PRO A 37 -22.07 -23.41 7.76
CA PRO A 37 -20.70 -23.38 8.25
C PRO A 37 -19.74 -22.64 7.32
N VAL A 38 -20.01 -22.62 6.01
CA VAL A 38 -19.20 -21.89 5.03
C VAL A 38 -19.40 -20.39 5.16
N VAL A 39 -20.61 -19.93 5.43
CA VAL A 39 -20.89 -18.51 5.67
C VAL A 39 -20.12 -18.00 6.89
N LYS A 40 -20.15 -18.75 7.99
CA LYS A 40 -19.38 -18.45 9.21
C LYS A 40 -17.88 -18.41 8.95
N LEU A 41 -17.35 -19.42 8.25
CA LEU A 41 -15.93 -19.51 7.89
C LEU A 41 -15.47 -18.33 7.03
N VAL A 42 -16.21 -18.00 5.97
CA VAL A 42 -15.88 -16.86 5.10
C VAL A 42 -15.94 -15.57 5.90
N HIS A 43 -16.99 -15.38 6.70
CA HIS A 43 -17.14 -14.19 7.54
C HIS A 43 -15.99 -14.02 8.54
N SER A 44 -15.58 -15.09 9.22
CA SER A 44 -14.45 -15.04 10.16
C SER A 44 -13.14 -14.72 9.45
N LEU A 45 -12.87 -15.32 8.29
CA LEU A 45 -11.66 -15.04 7.51
C LEU A 45 -11.57 -13.56 7.07
N LEU A 46 -12.69 -12.94 6.70
CA LEU A 46 -12.74 -11.51 6.36
C LEU A 46 -12.39 -10.64 7.58
N ILE A 47 -13.04 -10.89 8.72
CA ILE A 47 -12.78 -10.14 9.96
C ILE A 47 -11.33 -10.33 10.43
N ASP A 48 -10.84 -11.57 10.44
CA ASP A 48 -9.47 -11.88 10.85
C ASP A 48 -8.43 -11.19 9.98
N ALA A 49 -8.69 -11.07 8.67
CA ALA A 49 -7.78 -10.37 7.78
C ALA A 49 -7.59 -8.90 8.18
N VAL A 50 -8.67 -8.18 8.49
CA VAL A 50 -8.59 -6.79 8.95
C VAL A 50 -7.92 -6.71 10.32
N ARG A 51 -8.34 -7.56 11.27
CA ARG A 51 -7.75 -7.63 12.62
C ARG A 51 -6.23 -7.87 12.59
N LEU A 52 -5.75 -8.67 11.63
CA LEU A 52 -4.33 -8.98 11.45
C LEU A 52 -3.58 -7.98 10.55
N GLY A 53 -4.23 -6.92 10.09
CA GLY A 53 -3.61 -5.91 9.21
C GLY A 53 -3.25 -6.46 7.82
N ALA A 54 -4.03 -7.40 7.29
CA ALA A 54 -3.81 -7.95 5.96
C ALA A 54 -4.27 -6.96 4.87
N SER A 55 -3.45 -6.84 3.83
CA SER A 55 -3.73 -6.04 2.63
C SER A 55 -4.53 -6.80 1.56
N ASP A 56 -4.28 -8.10 1.43
CA ASP A 56 -4.98 -8.97 0.50
C ASP A 56 -5.28 -10.33 1.16
N LEU A 57 -6.40 -10.96 0.83
CA LEU A 57 -6.76 -12.34 1.13
C LEU A 57 -6.77 -13.12 -0.18
N HIS A 58 -6.16 -14.31 -0.18
CA HIS A 58 -6.05 -15.17 -1.33
C HIS A 58 -6.67 -16.53 -1.05
N PHE A 59 -7.69 -16.90 -1.83
CA PHE A 59 -8.33 -18.21 -1.84
C PHE A 59 -7.84 -18.96 -3.09
N GLU A 60 -7.02 -19.99 -2.90
CA GLU A 60 -6.29 -20.61 -4.01
C GLU A 60 -6.51 -22.12 -4.04
N PRO A 61 -7.31 -22.62 -5.01
CA PRO A 61 -7.52 -24.05 -5.21
C PRO A 61 -6.33 -24.70 -5.95
N TYR A 62 -5.91 -25.86 -5.46
CA TYR A 62 -4.92 -26.75 -6.09
C TYR A 62 -5.47 -28.17 -6.16
N GLU A 63 -4.74 -29.06 -6.83
CA GLU A 63 -5.09 -30.47 -7.00
C GLU A 63 -5.40 -31.20 -5.68
N HIS A 64 -4.59 -30.96 -4.64
CA HIS A 64 -4.67 -31.67 -3.37
C HIS A 64 -4.85 -30.76 -2.14
N ALA A 65 -4.96 -29.45 -2.34
CA ALA A 65 -5.14 -28.50 -1.24
C ALA A 65 -5.94 -27.27 -1.68
N TYR A 66 -6.82 -26.78 -0.81
CA TYR A 66 -7.44 -25.46 -0.97
C TYR A 66 -6.88 -24.53 0.09
N ARG A 67 -5.95 -23.65 -0.26
CA ARG A 67 -5.25 -22.81 0.73
C ARG A 67 -5.81 -21.40 0.77
N VAL A 68 -5.83 -20.84 1.98
CA VAL A 68 -6.14 -19.43 2.23
C VAL A 68 -4.89 -18.74 2.77
N ARG A 69 -4.46 -17.66 2.12
CA ARG A 69 -3.29 -16.87 2.52
C ARG A 69 -3.64 -15.41 2.68
N PHE A 70 -3.05 -14.75 3.68
CA PHE A 70 -3.14 -13.30 3.86
C PHE A 70 -1.82 -12.65 3.48
N ARG A 71 -1.88 -11.48 2.83
CA ARG A 71 -0.71 -10.63 2.63
C ARG A 71 -0.62 -9.64 3.79
N ILE A 72 0.27 -9.91 4.73
CA ILE A 72 0.52 -9.06 5.91
C ILE A 72 1.90 -8.44 5.75
N ASP A 73 1.98 -7.11 5.83
CA ASP A 73 3.21 -6.33 5.63
C ASP A 73 3.95 -6.67 4.31
N GLY A 74 3.20 -6.99 3.25
CA GLY A 74 3.72 -7.36 1.93
C GLY A 74 4.06 -8.85 1.76
N VAL A 75 4.09 -9.63 2.84
CA VAL A 75 4.46 -11.06 2.83
C VAL A 75 3.21 -11.93 2.87
N LEU A 76 3.14 -12.94 1.99
CA LEU A 76 2.06 -13.92 2.00
C LEU A 76 2.27 -14.95 3.11
N LYS A 77 1.31 -15.05 4.03
CA LYS A 77 1.29 -16.02 5.13
C LYS A 77 0.11 -16.96 4.94
N GLN A 78 0.34 -18.26 5.06
CA GLN A 78 -0.73 -19.26 5.01
C GLN A 78 -1.50 -19.24 6.32
N MET A 79 -2.82 -19.05 6.22
CA MET A 79 -3.70 -18.90 7.38
C MET A 79 -4.52 -20.16 7.61
N ALA A 80 -4.97 -20.80 6.53
CA ALA A 80 -5.75 -22.03 6.60
C ALA A 80 -5.52 -22.92 5.38
N ILE A 81 -5.75 -24.21 5.57
CA ILE A 81 -5.97 -25.19 4.51
C ILE A 81 -7.40 -25.70 4.71
N LEU A 82 -8.23 -25.52 3.69
CA LEU A 82 -9.61 -25.93 3.63
C LEU A 82 -9.74 -27.25 2.88
N ALA A 83 -10.80 -27.99 3.17
CA ALA A 83 -11.13 -29.21 2.45
C ALA A 83 -11.51 -28.89 0.99
N LEU A 84 -11.09 -29.73 0.04
CA LEU A 84 -11.31 -29.53 -1.40
C LEU A 84 -12.80 -29.42 -1.75
N GLN A 85 -13.67 -30.11 -1.01
CA GLN A 85 -15.12 -30.05 -1.24
C GLN A 85 -15.72 -28.66 -0.98
N LEU A 86 -15.00 -27.77 -0.27
CA LEU A 86 -15.45 -26.42 0.04
C LEU A 86 -15.20 -25.42 -1.10
N ILE A 87 -14.39 -25.76 -2.12
CA ILE A 87 -14.07 -24.85 -3.23
C ILE A 87 -15.33 -24.23 -3.87
N PRO A 88 -16.37 -25.01 -4.26
CA PRO A 88 -17.55 -24.46 -4.92
C PRO A 88 -18.37 -23.57 -3.99
N GLN A 89 -18.46 -23.94 -2.70
CA GLN A 89 -19.28 -23.25 -1.71
C GLN A 89 -18.66 -21.91 -1.31
N VAL A 90 -17.33 -21.89 -1.09
CA VAL A 90 -16.59 -20.66 -0.78
C VAL A 90 -16.58 -19.73 -1.99
N SER A 91 -16.34 -20.24 -3.21
CA SER A 91 -16.39 -19.42 -4.43
C SER A 91 -17.76 -18.78 -4.60
N ALA A 92 -18.84 -19.58 -4.55
CA ALA A 92 -20.20 -19.07 -4.68
C ALA A 92 -20.54 -18.03 -3.61
N ARG A 93 -20.16 -18.27 -2.35
CA ARG A 93 -20.41 -17.31 -1.27
C ARG A 93 -19.70 -15.98 -1.50
N LEU A 94 -18.43 -16.01 -1.88
CA LEU A 94 -17.66 -14.79 -2.18
C LEU A 94 -18.24 -14.03 -3.39
N LYS A 95 -18.65 -14.75 -4.44
CA LYS A 95 -19.29 -14.15 -5.63
C LYS A 95 -20.62 -13.50 -5.30
N ILE A 96 -21.46 -14.14 -4.48
CA ILE A 96 -22.71 -13.54 -3.97
C ILE A 96 -22.42 -12.23 -3.23
N MET A 97 -21.47 -12.25 -2.29
CA MET A 97 -21.10 -11.08 -1.50
C MET A 97 -20.56 -9.94 -2.39
N ALA A 98 -19.90 -10.28 -3.49
CA ALA A 98 -19.30 -9.34 -4.43
C ALA A 98 -20.22 -8.92 -5.59
N GLN A 99 -21.48 -9.38 -5.61
CA GLN A 99 -22.45 -9.17 -6.69
C GLN A 99 -21.97 -9.66 -8.07
N MET A 100 -21.24 -10.76 -8.09
CA MET A 100 -20.75 -11.43 -9.31
C MET A 100 -21.75 -12.51 -9.79
N ASP A 101 -21.70 -12.84 -11.08
CA ASP A 101 -22.49 -13.94 -11.65
C ASP A 101 -21.90 -15.30 -11.24
N ILE A 102 -22.63 -16.03 -10.40
CA ILE A 102 -22.24 -17.34 -9.87
C ILE A 102 -22.24 -18.42 -10.96
N SER A 103 -23.07 -18.24 -11.99
CA SER A 103 -23.24 -19.20 -13.08
C SER A 103 -22.07 -19.17 -14.07
N GLU A 104 -21.51 -17.99 -14.32
CA GLU A 104 -20.31 -17.84 -15.14
C GLU A 104 -19.06 -18.14 -14.32
N ARG A 105 -18.31 -19.19 -14.66
CA ARG A 105 -17.10 -19.60 -13.95
C ARG A 105 -15.86 -19.67 -14.85
N ARG A 106 -16.00 -19.32 -16.12
CA ARG A 106 -14.96 -19.45 -17.15
C ARG A 106 -14.23 -18.14 -17.38
N LEU A 107 -14.93 -17.02 -17.20
CA LEU A 107 -14.40 -15.68 -17.40
C LEU A 107 -13.99 -15.04 -16.07
N PRO A 108 -12.95 -14.18 -16.06
CA PRO A 108 -12.64 -13.36 -14.89
C PRO A 108 -13.81 -12.44 -14.52
N GLN A 109 -14.00 -12.21 -13.23
CA GLN A 109 -15.03 -11.30 -12.71
C GLN A 109 -14.47 -10.45 -11.58
N ASP A 110 -14.89 -9.19 -11.53
CA ASP A 110 -14.52 -8.25 -10.47
C ASP A 110 -15.78 -7.72 -9.78
N GLY A 111 -15.66 -7.42 -8.50
CA GLY A 111 -16.78 -6.99 -7.67
C GLY A 111 -16.33 -6.29 -6.40
N ARG A 112 -17.28 -5.85 -5.59
CA ARG A 112 -17.02 -5.18 -4.32
C ARG A 112 -17.84 -5.82 -3.21
N ILE A 113 -17.22 -6.01 -2.05
CA ILE A 113 -17.87 -6.54 -0.86
C ILE A 113 -17.87 -5.42 0.18
N THR A 114 -19.04 -5.12 0.72
CA THR A 114 -19.21 -4.24 1.89
C THR A 114 -19.78 -5.07 3.03
N LEU A 115 -19.02 -5.20 4.10
CA LEU A 115 -19.38 -5.99 5.28
C LEU A 115 -19.52 -5.05 6.48
N LYS A 116 -20.69 -5.03 7.10
CA LYS A 116 -20.90 -4.33 8.38
C LYS A 116 -20.55 -5.27 9.53
N THR A 117 -19.68 -4.83 10.43
CA THR A 117 -19.36 -5.57 11.65
C THR A 117 -20.37 -5.27 12.76
N ALA A 118 -20.36 -6.08 13.83
CA ALA A 118 -21.21 -5.87 14.99
C ALA A 118 -20.99 -4.51 15.67
N ASP A 119 -19.76 -3.98 15.58
CA ASP A 119 -19.36 -2.69 16.14
C ASP A 119 -19.73 -1.51 15.23
N ASN A 120 -20.58 -1.73 14.22
CA ASN A 120 -21.02 -0.75 13.22
C ASN A 120 -19.91 -0.21 12.30
N ASN A 121 -18.72 -0.84 12.31
CA ASN A 121 -17.67 -0.55 11.35
C ASN A 121 -18.00 -1.17 9.99
N THR A 122 -17.58 -0.50 8.92
CA THR A 122 -17.79 -0.98 7.55
C THR A 122 -16.47 -1.42 6.95
N LEU A 123 -16.34 -2.71 6.65
CA LEU A 123 -15.19 -3.28 5.97
C LEU A 123 -15.48 -3.37 4.48
N ASN A 124 -14.64 -2.76 3.66
CA ASN A 124 -14.79 -2.77 2.21
C ASN A 124 -13.70 -3.64 1.58
N TYR A 125 -14.06 -4.40 0.54
CA TYR A 125 -13.11 -5.19 -0.23
C TYR A 125 -13.37 -5.02 -1.72
N ARG A 126 -12.29 -5.03 -2.51
CA ARG A 126 -12.36 -5.32 -3.94
C ARG A 126 -12.11 -6.81 -4.14
N ALA A 127 -13.00 -7.47 -4.85
CA ALA A 127 -12.93 -8.89 -5.13
C ALA A 127 -12.60 -9.12 -6.61
N SER A 128 -11.73 -10.09 -6.89
CA SER A 128 -11.43 -10.56 -8.24
C SER A 128 -11.45 -12.08 -8.24
N ALA A 129 -12.20 -12.68 -9.15
CA ALA A 129 -12.35 -14.11 -9.35
C ALA A 129 -11.81 -14.50 -10.73
N LEU A 130 -10.96 -15.53 -10.76
CA LEU A 130 -10.30 -16.02 -11.98
C LEU A 130 -10.31 -17.55 -12.03
N LEU A 131 -10.76 -18.14 -13.13
CA LEU A 131 -10.68 -19.59 -13.32
C LEU A 131 -9.22 -20.06 -13.38
N THR A 132 -8.89 -21.07 -12.59
CA THR A 132 -7.64 -21.82 -12.65
C THR A 132 -7.93 -23.31 -12.91
N LEU A 133 -6.89 -24.13 -13.08
CA LEU A 133 -7.03 -25.56 -13.38
C LEU A 133 -7.93 -26.32 -12.39
N PHE A 134 -7.92 -25.93 -11.11
CA PHE A 134 -8.60 -26.66 -10.03
C PHE A 134 -9.79 -25.90 -9.42
N GLY A 135 -10.25 -24.84 -10.09
CA GLY A 135 -11.36 -23.99 -9.65
C GLY A 135 -11.06 -22.50 -9.71
N GLU A 136 -11.98 -21.68 -9.24
CA GLU A 136 -11.79 -20.22 -9.21
C GLU A 136 -10.83 -19.82 -8.09
N LYS A 137 -9.73 -19.15 -8.45
CA LYS A 137 -8.93 -18.39 -7.50
C LYS A 137 -9.64 -17.06 -7.23
N ILE A 138 -9.88 -16.76 -5.97
CA ILE A 138 -10.48 -15.49 -5.56
C ILE A 138 -9.48 -14.70 -4.72
N VAL A 139 -9.31 -13.43 -5.06
CA VAL A 139 -8.47 -12.50 -4.30
C VAL A 139 -9.35 -11.35 -3.83
N LEU A 140 -9.27 -11.04 -2.55
CA LEU A 140 -9.94 -9.91 -1.93
C LEU A 140 -8.89 -8.92 -1.47
N ARG A 141 -8.89 -7.71 -2.01
CA ARG A 141 -8.09 -6.60 -1.48
C ARG A 141 -8.89 -5.87 -0.43
N VAL A 142 -8.35 -5.74 0.77
CA VAL A 142 -8.93 -4.91 1.82
C VAL A 142 -8.83 -3.45 1.37
N ILE A 143 -9.96 -2.77 1.34
CA ILE A 143 -10.03 -1.32 1.14
C ILE A 143 -10.26 -0.75 2.53
N ASP A 144 -9.20 -0.19 3.09
CA ASP A 144 -9.28 0.51 4.35
C ASP A 144 -10.14 1.77 4.14
N ALA A 145 -11.37 1.74 4.63
CA ALA A 145 -12.24 2.88 4.59
C ALA A 145 -11.75 3.86 5.66
N ALA A 146 -10.89 4.77 5.22
CA ALA A 146 -10.38 5.94 5.93
C ALA A 146 -11.09 6.25 7.26
N GLU A 147 -10.60 5.64 8.35
CA GLU A 147 -10.60 6.31 9.63
C GLU A 147 -9.31 7.14 9.71
N SER A 148 -9.49 8.43 9.42
CA SER A 148 -8.53 9.50 9.13
C SER A 148 -7.90 9.45 7.74
N LEU A 149 -8.35 10.36 6.86
CA LEU A 149 -7.38 11.10 6.04
C LEU A 149 -6.30 11.57 7.01
N SER A 150 -5.17 10.88 6.99
CA SER A 150 -4.10 11.14 7.93
C SER A 150 -3.63 12.58 7.69
N GLY A 151 -3.38 13.31 8.77
CA GLY A 151 -2.91 14.68 8.67
C GLY A 151 -1.59 14.70 7.92
N ILE A 152 -1.17 15.88 7.45
CA ILE A 152 0.14 16.02 6.80
C ILE A 152 1.30 15.50 7.69
N ASP A 153 1.13 15.53 9.01
CA ASP A 153 2.08 15.01 9.99
C ASP A 153 2.25 13.48 9.95
N ASP A 154 1.24 12.76 9.46
CA ASP A 154 1.26 11.30 9.34
C ASP A 154 1.94 10.82 8.06
N LEU A 155 2.23 11.73 7.11
CA LEU A 155 2.93 11.42 5.87
C LEU A 155 4.43 11.14 6.07
N GLY A 156 4.95 11.31 7.29
CA GLY A 156 6.37 11.04 7.60
C GLY A 156 7.34 11.97 6.86
N LEU A 157 6.88 13.16 6.48
CA LEU A 157 7.71 14.21 5.88
C LEU A 157 8.59 14.85 6.96
N GLU A 158 9.87 15.03 6.65
CA GLU A 158 10.75 15.88 7.46
C GLU A 158 10.25 17.35 7.44
N PRO A 159 10.58 18.20 8.43
CA PRO A 159 10.01 19.54 8.54
C PRO A 159 10.21 20.43 7.31
N ASP A 160 11.36 20.35 6.66
CA ASP A 160 11.69 21.05 5.41
C ASP A 160 10.91 20.47 4.21
N GLN A 161 10.77 19.16 4.14
CA GLN A 161 9.98 18.47 3.12
C GLN A 161 8.49 18.80 3.24
N LYS A 162 7.98 18.88 4.48
CA LYS A 162 6.61 19.29 4.79
C LYS A 162 6.37 20.72 4.32
N GLN A 163 7.30 21.63 4.62
CA GLN A 163 7.20 23.02 4.18
C GLN A 163 7.22 23.14 2.65
N THR A 164 8.10 22.40 1.99
CA THR A 164 8.20 22.36 0.51
C THR A 164 6.91 21.84 -0.12
N PHE A 165 6.36 20.76 0.43
CA PHE A 165 5.07 20.20 -0.02
C PHE A 165 3.92 21.19 0.15
N LEU A 166 3.80 21.82 1.33
CA LEU A 166 2.79 22.85 1.59
C LEU A 166 2.94 24.04 0.64
N LYS A 167 4.17 24.52 0.43
CA LYS A 167 4.44 25.64 -0.48
C LYS A 167 4.00 25.31 -1.90
N ALA A 168 4.27 24.09 -2.39
CA ALA A 168 3.84 23.66 -3.70
C ALA A 168 2.32 23.58 -3.84
N LEU A 169 1.62 23.07 -2.81
CA LEU A 169 0.15 23.00 -2.81
C LEU A 169 -0.52 24.38 -2.80
N HIS A 170 0.11 25.41 -2.22
CA HIS A 170 -0.45 26.77 -2.21
C HIS A 170 -0.09 27.59 -3.46
N GLN A 171 0.58 26.99 -4.45
CA GLN A 171 0.79 27.67 -5.73
C GLN A 171 -0.53 27.76 -6.50
N PRO A 172 -0.80 28.88 -7.18
CA PRO A 172 -2.03 29.04 -7.95
C PRO A 172 -2.10 28.08 -9.15
N GLN A 173 -0.93 27.69 -9.68
CA GLN A 173 -0.84 26.78 -10.82
C GLN A 173 0.44 25.96 -10.74
N GLY A 174 0.47 24.87 -11.51
CA GLY A 174 1.64 24.01 -11.66
C GLY A 174 1.30 22.54 -11.41
N ILE A 175 2.29 21.67 -11.51
CA ILE A 175 2.12 20.22 -11.33
C ILE A 175 2.87 19.75 -10.09
N VAL A 176 2.15 19.08 -9.19
CA VAL A 176 2.71 18.31 -8.09
C VAL A 176 2.60 16.82 -8.43
N LEU A 177 3.75 16.15 -8.59
CA LEU A 177 3.82 14.74 -8.95
C LEU A 177 4.24 13.90 -7.75
N ILE A 178 3.43 12.91 -7.38
CA ILE A 178 3.77 11.94 -6.35
C ILE A 178 4.10 10.62 -7.02
N THR A 179 5.29 10.10 -6.78
CA THR A 179 5.87 9.00 -7.53
C THR A 179 6.35 7.88 -6.62
N GLY A 180 6.49 6.69 -7.20
CA GLY A 180 6.89 5.48 -6.47
C GLY A 180 6.20 4.22 -6.96
N PRO A 181 6.67 3.05 -6.51
CA PRO A 181 6.09 1.77 -6.88
C PRO A 181 4.66 1.60 -6.32
N THR A 182 3.97 0.54 -6.74
CA THR A 182 2.67 0.17 -6.18
C THR A 182 2.78 -0.08 -4.66
N GLY A 183 1.83 0.44 -3.89
CA GLY A 183 1.81 0.28 -2.43
C GLY A 183 2.83 1.16 -1.69
N SER A 184 3.38 2.20 -2.33
CA SER A 184 4.26 3.16 -1.66
C SER A 184 3.53 4.29 -0.93
N GLY A 185 2.19 4.31 -0.94
CA GLY A 185 1.38 5.34 -0.26
C GLY A 185 1.12 6.61 -1.08
N LYS A 186 1.31 6.58 -2.42
CA LYS A 186 1.04 7.73 -3.30
C LYS A 186 -0.37 8.29 -3.17
N THR A 187 -1.37 7.40 -3.23
CA THR A 187 -2.79 7.76 -3.13
C THR A 187 -3.07 8.46 -1.80
N LEU A 188 -2.49 7.97 -0.69
CA LEU A 188 -2.64 8.60 0.62
C LEU A 188 -2.08 10.03 0.62
N SER A 189 -0.82 10.22 0.19
CA SER A 189 -0.20 11.54 0.13
C SER A 189 -0.95 12.51 -0.78
N LEU A 190 -1.48 11.99 -1.89
CA LEU A 190 -2.28 12.74 -2.84
C LEU A 190 -3.63 13.15 -2.24
N TYR A 191 -4.32 12.25 -1.56
CA TYR A 191 -5.59 12.52 -0.88
C TYR A 191 -5.40 13.47 0.32
N THR A 192 -4.30 13.36 1.07
CA THR A 192 -3.95 14.35 2.10
C THR A 192 -3.74 15.73 1.50
N GLY A 193 -3.04 15.82 0.35
CA GLY A 193 -2.90 17.08 -0.38
C GLY A 193 -4.25 17.68 -0.80
N LEU A 194 -5.14 16.85 -1.36
CA LEU A 194 -6.50 17.28 -1.71
C LEU A 194 -7.31 17.73 -0.48
N GLY A 195 -7.21 17.00 0.64
CA GLY A 195 -7.89 17.35 1.88
C GLY A 195 -7.44 18.71 2.44
N LEU A 196 -6.17 19.08 2.28
CA LEU A 196 -5.66 20.40 2.66
C LEU A 196 -6.19 21.54 1.77
N LEU A 197 -6.49 21.24 0.50
CA LEU A 197 -7.01 22.20 -0.48
C LEU A 197 -8.55 22.28 -0.46
N ASN A 198 -9.21 21.33 0.19
CA ASN A 198 -10.66 21.18 0.21
C ASN A 198 -11.32 22.25 1.09
N THR A 199 -11.53 23.44 0.51
CA THR A 199 -12.26 24.56 1.10
C THR A 199 -13.49 24.88 0.26
N ASP A 200 -14.49 25.54 0.86
CA ASP A 200 -15.72 25.95 0.15
C ASP A 200 -15.46 26.89 -1.05
N SER A 201 -14.28 27.50 -1.12
CA SER A 201 -13.87 28.43 -2.17
C SER A 201 -13.05 27.79 -3.29
N THR A 202 -12.82 26.47 -3.25
CA THR A 202 -11.92 25.77 -4.18
C THR A 202 -12.68 24.68 -4.91
N ASN A 203 -12.81 24.78 -6.22
CA ASN A 203 -13.40 23.75 -7.06
C ASN A 203 -12.38 22.66 -7.40
N ILE A 204 -12.55 21.48 -6.81
CA ILE A 204 -11.65 20.34 -6.98
C ILE A 204 -12.35 19.25 -7.80
N SER A 205 -11.73 18.85 -8.90
CA SER A 205 -12.18 17.73 -9.75
C SER A 205 -11.11 16.65 -9.89
N THR A 206 -11.49 15.38 -9.74
CA THR A 206 -10.56 14.24 -9.81
C THR A 206 -11.00 13.21 -10.84
N VAL A 207 -10.04 12.57 -11.52
CA VAL A 207 -10.28 11.38 -12.34
C VAL A 207 -9.38 10.23 -11.87
N GLU A 208 -9.96 9.07 -11.59
CA GLU A 208 -9.28 7.94 -10.93
C GLU A 208 -9.67 6.58 -11.52
N ASP A 209 -8.81 5.57 -11.40
CA ASP A 209 -9.04 4.22 -11.94
C ASP A 209 -8.83 3.12 -10.88
N PRO A 210 -9.84 2.82 -10.05
CA PRO A 210 -11.06 3.58 -9.77
C PRO A 210 -10.88 4.51 -8.55
N VAL A 211 -11.92 5.28 -8.22
CA VAL A 211 -11.99 5.99 -6.92
C VAL A 211 -11.96 4.95 -5.78
N GLU A 212 -10.97 5.10 -4.87
CA GLU A 212 -10.75 4.18 -3.74
C GLU A 212 -11.51 4.62 -2.48
N ILE A 213 -11.47 5.93 -2.16
CA ILE A 213 -12.15 6.51 -0.99
C ILE A 213 -12.94 7.74 -1.45
N THR A 214 -14.16 7.89 -0.95
CA THR A 214 -15.02 9.05 -1.22
C THR A 214 -14.63 10.23 -0.35
N LEU A 215 -14.33 11.37 -0.96
CA LEU A 215 -13.96 12.62 -0.31
C LEU A 215 -15.12 13.62 -0.41
N THR A 216 -15.76 13.91 0.72
CA THR A 216 -16.82 14.93 0.78
C THR A 216 -16.26 16.29 0.37
N GLY A 217 -16.97 17.02 -0.49
CA GLY A 217 -16.55 18.33 -1.01
C GLY A 217 -15.73 18.27 -2.31
N ILE A 218 -15.34 17.07 -2.77
CA ILE A 218 -14.53 16.90 -3.99
C ILE A 218 -15.33 16.14 -5.06
N ASN A 219 -15.27 16.65 -6.30
CA ASN A 219 -15.95 16.02 -7.44
C ASN A 219 -15.09 14.89 -8.02
N GLN A 220 -15.37 13.64 -7.63
CA GLN A 220 -14.56 12.48 -8.04
C GLN A 220 -15.21 11.68 -9.19
N VAL A 221 -14.45 11.47 -10.26
CA VAL A 221 -14.85 10.70 -11.45
C VAL A 221 -14.04 9.40 -11.51
N SER A 222 -14.72 8.26 -11.63
CA SER A 222 -14.06 6.98 -11.97
C SER A 222 -13.97 6.79 -13.49
N VAL A 223 -12.79 6.42 -13.98
CA VAL A 223 -12.56 6.00 -15.37
C VAL A 223 -13.51 4.88 -15.73
N ASN A 224 -14.12 4.97 -16.91
CA ASN A 224 -15.04 3.96 -17.43
C ASN A 224 -14.73 3.69 -18.92
N PRO A 225 -13.82 2.74 -19.21
CA PRO A 225 -13.41 2.45 -20.58
C PRO A 225 -14.56 1.94 -21.45
N LYS A 226 -15.58 1.30 -20.86
CA LYS A 226 -16.73 0.73 -21.60
C LYS A 226 -17.54 1.81 -22.35
N ILE A 227 -17.53 3.04 -21.85
CA ILE A 227 -18.22 4.19 -22.46
C ILE A 227 -17.24 5.23 -23.02
N GLY A 228 -15.94 4.90 -23.09
CA GLY A 228 -14.90 5.81 -23.57
C GLY A 228 -14.49 6.90 -22.58
N LEU A 229 -14.88 6.83 -21.31
CA LEU A 229 -14.46 7.80 -20.29
C LEU A 229 -13.05 7.47 -19.78
N SER A 230 -12.03 8.01 -20.44
CA SER A 230 -10.60 7.87 -20.09
C SER A 230 -10.08 9.02 -19.22
N PHE A 231 -8.85 8.91 -18.72
CA PHE A 231 -8.14 9.98 -17.99
C PHE A 231 -8.11 11.28 -18.80
N ASP A 232 -7.61 11.24 -20.03
CA ASP A 232 -7.54 12.40 -20.93
C ASP A 232 -8.93 13.00 -21.23
N THR A 233 -9.94 12.17 -21.45
CA THR A 233 -11.31 12.64 -21.75
C THR A 233 -11.91 13.38 -20.56
N ALA A 234 -11.77 12.83 -19.35
CA ALA A 234 -12.24 13.46 -18.12
C ALA A 234 -11.47 14.76 -17.85
N LEU A 235 -10.14 14.73 -17.96
CA LEU A 235 -9.28 15.89 -17.76
C LEU A 235 -9.63 17.04 -18.71
N LYS A 236 -9.83 16.76 -20.00
CA LYS A 236 -10.32 17.75 -20.97
C LYS A 236 -11.70 18.29 -20.61
N SER A 237 -12.55 17.49 -19.97
CA SER A 237 -13.85 17.94 -19.49
C SER A 237 -13.74 18.85 -18.29
N PHE A 238 -12.84 18.57 -17.34
CA PHE A 238 -12.60 19.41 -16.17
C PHE A 238 -12.22 20.83 -16.56
N LEU A 239 -11.42 21.03 -17.61
CA LEU A 239 -11.07 22.37 -18.09
C LEU A 239 -12.26 23.22 -18.60
N ARG A 240 -13.47 22.65 -18.70
CA ARG A 240 -14.73 23.36 -18.99
C ARG A 240 -15.67 23.41 -17.80
N GLN A 241 -15.20 23.07 -16.61
CA GLN A 241 -15.97 23.02 -15.36
C GLN A 241 -15.48 24.05 -14.34
N ASP A 242 -14.71 25.05 -14.78
CA ASP A 242 -14.14 26.10 -13.92
C ASP A 242 -13.39 25.55 -12.68
N PRO A 243 -12.45 24.59 -12.85
CA PRO A 243 -11.75 24.00 -11.71
C PRO A 243 -10.65 24.94 -11.22
N ASP A 244 -10.33 24.91 -9.94
CA ASP A 244 -9.11 25.50 -9.39
C ASP A 244 -8.00 24.44 -9.31
N VAL A 245 -8.39 23.24 -8.88
CA VAL A 245 -7.50 22.09 -8.68
C VAL A 245 -8.02 20.91 -9.47
N VAL A 246 -7.12 20.28 -10.22
CA VAL A 246 -7.41 19.05 -10.94
C VAL A 246 -6.50 17.93 -10.45
N MET A 247 -7.08 16.76 -10.22
CA MET A 247 -6.31 15.57 -9.90
C MET A 247 -6.49 14.49 -10.94
N VAL A 248 -5.37 13.97 -11.44
CA VAL A 248 -5.34 12.83 -12.36
C VAL A 248 -4.70 11.67 -11.61
N GLY A 249 -5.42 10.57 -11.42
CA GLY A 249 -4.98 9.43 -10.61
C GLY A 249 -3.58 8.94 -11.00
N GLU A 250 -3.29 8.92 -12.30
CA GLU A 250 -1.94 8.67 -12.82
C GLU A 250 -1.76 9.16 -14.26
N ILE A 251 -0.52 9.50 -14.61
CA ILE A 251 -0.12 9.80 -15.98
C ILE A 251 0.56 8.57 -16.58
N ARG A 252 -0.15 7.86 -17.46
CA ARG A 252 0.32 6.64 -18.13
C ARG A 252 0.87 6.88 -19.54
N ASP A 253 0.35 7.89 -20.23
CA ASP A 253 0.55 8.13 -21.66
C ASP A 253 0.84 9.62 -21.96
N LEU A 254 1.24 9.88 -23.21
CA LEU A 254 1.61 11.21 -23.69
C LEU A 254 0.40 12.14 -23.72
N GLU A 255 -0.76 11.63 -24.13
CA GLU A 255 -1.98 12.41 -24.26
C GLU A 255 -2.41 12.99 -22.91
N THR A 256 -2.46 12.15 -21.88
CA THR A 256 -2.80 12.58 -20.51
C THR A 256 -1.74 13.55 -19.97
N ALA A 257 -0.46 13.29 -20.25
CA ALA A 257 0.64 14.16 -19.83
C ALA A 257 0.56 15.55 -20.48
N ASP A 258 0.30 15.63 -21.79
CA ASP A 258 0.19 16.89 -22.53
C ASP A 258 -1.01 17.71 -22.03
N THR A 259 -2.15 17.07 -21.83
CA THR A 259 -3.34 17.74 -21.28
C THR A 259 -3.10 18.24 -19.86
N ALA A 260 -2.41 17.47 -18.99
CA ALA A 260 -2.07 17.90 -17.63
C ALA A 260 -1.12 19.12 -17.62
N ILE A 261 -0.15 19.14 -18.53
CA ILE A 261 0.76 20.28 -18.72
C ILE A 261 0.02 21.51 -19.20
N ARG A 262 -0.88 21.38 -20.18
CA ARG A 262 -1.71 22.51 -20.63
C ARG A 262 -2.57 23.04 -19.50
N ALA A 263 -3.21 22.17 -18.72
CA ALA A 263 -3.99 22.57 -17.55
C ALA A 263 -3.15 23.42 -16.59
N ALA A 264 -1.94 22.96 -16.26
CA ALA A 264 -1.02 23.70 -15.39
C ALA A 264 -0.56 25.05 -15.98
N GLN A 265 -0.35 25.11 -17.29
CA GLN A 265 0.01 26.37 -17.98
C GLN A 265 -1.13 27.38 -18.03
N THR A 266 -2.38 26.92 -17.98
CA THR A 266 -3.57 27.77 -18.04
C THR A 266 -4.12 28.13 -16.65
N GLY A 267 -3.30 28.09 -15.60
CA GLY A 267 -3.72 28.60 -14.29
C GLY A 267 -4.26 27.57 -13.30
N HIS A 268 -4.14 26.27 -13.57
CA HIS A 268 -4.65 25.23 -12.67
C HIS A 268 -3.55 24.58 -11.85
N LEU A 269 -3.85 24.22 -10.60
CA LEU A 269 -3.01 23.31 -9.84
C LEU A 269 -3.35 21.86 -10.21
N VAL A 270 -2.36 21.09 -10.64
CA VAL A 270 -2.54 19.70 -11.06
C VAL A 270 -1.81 18.76 -10.12
N LEU A 271 -2.53 17.82 -9.52
CA LEU A 271 -1.95 16.73 -8.73
C LEU A 271 -2.00 15.44 -9.54
N SER A 272 -0.90 14.68 -9.58
CA SER A 272 -0.93 13.37 -10.24
C SER A 272 0.12 12.40 -9.70
N THR A 273 0.07 11.16 -10.20
CA THR A 273 1.06 10.13 -9.88
C THR A 273 1.75 9.55 -11.11
N LEU A 274 3.00 9.13 -10.91
CA LEU A 274 3.78 8.34 -11.87
C LEU A 274 4.46 7.15 -11.17
N HIS A 275 4.81 6.14 -11.96
CA HIS A 275 5.56 4.97 -11.51
C HIS A 275 7.05 5.10 -11.85
N THR A 276 7.80 5.87 -11.06
CA THR A 276 9.26 6.01 -11.13
C THR A 276 9.88 5.73 -9.76
N ASN A 277 11.20 5.47 -9.73
CA ASN A 277 11.89 5.02 -8.52
C ASN A 277 12.59 6.15 -7.75
N SER A 278 12.70 7.34 -8.35
CA SER A 278 13.32 8.55 -7.79
C SER A 278 12.67 9.81 -8.38
N ALA A 279 12.88 10.97 -7.74
CA ALA A 279 12.28 12.22 -8.19
C ALA A 279 12.89 12.69 -9.53
N ALA A 280 14.21 12.51 -9.72
CA ALA A 280 14.90 12.85 -10.97
C ALA A 280 14.49 11.97 -12.16
N GLU A 281 14.28 10.67 -11.94
CA GLU A 281 13.82 9.74 -13.00
C GLU A 281 12.46 10.16 -13.56
N THR A 282 11.60 10.78 -12.75
CA THR A 282 10.30 11.31 -13.16
C THR A 282 10.41 12.32 -14.31
N LEU A 283 11.39 13.22 -14.24
CA LEU A 283 11.62 14.21 -15.30
C LEU A 283 12.05 13.53 -16.61
N THR A 284 12.94 12.54 -16.49
CA THR A 284 13.40 11.73 -17.63
C THR A 284 12.25 10.92 -18.23
N ARG A 285 11.36 10.38 -17.39
CA ARG A 285 10.17 9.62 -17.82
C ARG A 285 9.22 10.48 -18.63
N LEU A 286 8.94 11.71 -18.19
CA LEU A 286 8.11 12.65 -18.93
C LEU A 286 8.74 13.04 -20.27
N HIS A 287 10.06 13.25 -20.29
CA HIS A 287 10.78 13.52 -21.53
C HIS A 287 10.68 12.34 -22.51
N HIS A 288 10.89 11.11 -22.03
CA HIS A 288 10.76 9.90 -22.84
C HIS A 288 9.32 9.61 -23.31
N MET A 289 8.29 10.08 -22.59
CA MET A 289 6.91 10.05 -23.06
C MET A 289 6.68 10.97 -24.27
N GLY A 290 7.55 11.96 -24.51
CA GLY A 290 7.44 12.91 -25.61
C GLY A 290 7.13 14.34 -25.16
N ILE A 291 7.14 14.62 -23.86
CA ILE A 291 6.96 15.99 -23.36
C ILE A 291 8.22 16.82 -23.63
N ALA A 292 8.02 17.99 -24.24
CA ALA A 292 9.09 18.95 -24.47
C ALA A 292 9.73 19.42 -23.15
N SER A 293 11.06 19.42 -23.07
CA SER A 293 11.81 19.73 -21.85
C SER A 293 11.49 21.13 -21.28
N PHE A 294 11.18 22.10 -22.16
CA PHE A 294 10.75 23.44 -21.73
C PHE A 294 9.43 23.40 -20.95
N ASN A 295 8.47 22.57 -21.36
CA ASN A 295 7.21 22.42 -20.64
C ASN A 295 7.46 21.78 -19.26
N ILE A 296 8.26 20.70 -19.22
CA ILE A 296 8.65 20.04 -17.95
C ILE A 296 9.25 21.06 -16.97
N ALA A 297 10.21 21.87 -17.44
CA ALA A 297 10.92 22.83 -16.60
C ALA A 297 10.05 24.00 -16.10
N THR A 298 8.99 24.35 -16.83
CA THR A 298 8.15 25.51 -16.51
C THR A 298 6.86 25.17 -15.76
N THR A 299 6.41 23.90 -15.82
CA THR A 299 5.12 23.51 -15.23
C THR A 299 5.24 22.64 -13.98
N ILE A 300 6.32 21.87 -13.82
CA ILE A 300 6.44 20.99 -12.65
C ILE A 300 6.89 21.80 -11.45
N SER A 301 6.04 21.90 -10.44
CA SER A 301 6.33 22.62 -9.20
C SER A 301 7.16 21.75 -8.26
N LEU A 302 6.71 20.50 -8.06
CA LEU A 302 7.30 19.57 -7.09
C LEU A 302 7.16 18.13 -7.58
N VAL A 303 8.24 17.35 -7.46
CA VAL A 303 8.20 15.89 -7.57
C VAL A 303 8.53 15.29 -6.21
N VAL A 304 7.64 14.45 -5.71
CA VAL A 304 7.81 13.66 -4.50
C VAL A 304 8.02 12.21 -4.91
N ALA A 305 9.12 11.58 -4.53
CA ALA A 305 9.33 10.14 -4.69
C ALA A 305 9.22 9.45 -3.33
N GLN A 306 8.30 8.50 -3.24
CA GLN A 306 7.89 7.89 -1.98
C GLN A 306 8.05 6.38 -1.99
N ARG A 307 8.51 5.84 -0.87
CA ARG A 307 8.52 4.41 -0.53
C ARG A 307 8.00 4.20 0.88
N LEU A 308 7.60 2.98 1.21
CA LEU A 308 7.22 2.61 2.57
C LEU A 308 8.22 1.60 3.14
N ALA A 309 8.84 1.94 4.27
CA ALA A 309 9.66 1.04 5.06
C ALA A 309 8.86 0.49 6.25
N ARG A 310 9.24 -0.70 6.76
CA ARG A 310 8.64 -1.26 7.97
C ARG A 310 9.24 -0.59 9.19
N ARG A 311 8.41 -0.19 10.16
CA ARG A 311 8.91 0.31 11.45
C ARG A 311 9.36 -0.84 12.32
N LEU A 312 10.40 -0.59 13.11
CA LEU A 312 10.83 -1.52 14.15
C LEU A 312 9.79 -1.58 15.27
N CYS A 313 9.54 -2.79 15.77
CA CYS A 313 8.68 -3.03 16.92
C CYS A 313 9.16 -2.24 18.14
N LYS A 314 8.26 -1.49 18.77
CA LYS A 314 8.59 -0.71 19.98
C LYS A 314 9.00 -1.58 21.17
N HIS A 315 8.56 -2.84 21.20
CA HIS A 315 8.80 -3.76 22.32
C HIS A 315 10.05 -4.61 22.14
N CYS A 316 10.34 -5.08 20.91
CA CYS A 316 11.45 -5.99 20.65
C CYS A 316 12.64 -5.36 19.93
N LYS A 317 12.60 -4.06 19.59
CA LYS A 317 13.78 -3.41 19.04
C LYS A 317 14.91 -3.40 20.07
N LYS A 318 16.11 -3.74 19.62
CA LYS A 318 17.35 -3.68 20.40
C LYS A 318 18.34 -2.78 19.71
N ARG A 319 19.21 -2.14 20.48
CA ARG A 319 20.31 -1.36 19.92
C ARG A 319 21.21 -2.31 19.11
N ALA A 320 21.58 -1.86 17.92
CA ALA A 320 22.49 -2.58 17.04
C ALA A 320 23.81 -1.82 17.00
N ASP A 321 24.91 -2.55 17.06
CA ASP A 321 26.23 -1.99 16.82
C ASP A 321 26.69 -2.42 15.43
N PHE A 322 26.85 -1.45 14.54
CA PHE A 322 27.27 -1.66 13.16
C PHE A 322 28.66 -1.05 12.96
N PRO A 323 29.57 -1.72 12.22
CA PRO A 323 30.89 -1.17 11.95
C PRO A 323 30.80 0.22 11.29
N LYS A 324 31.54 1.20 11.82
CA LYS A 324 31.55 2.59 11.30
C LYS A 324 31.83 2.63 9.79
N LEU A 325 32.78 1.80 9.32
CA LEU A 325 33.11 1.70 7.90
C LEU A 325 31.91 1.29 7.03
N SER A 326 31.08 0.35 7.51
CA SER A 326 29.89 -0.09 6.78
C SER A 326 28.85 1.02 6.68
N LEU A 327 28.66 1.79 7.76
CA LEU A 327 27.73 2.92 7.77
C LEU A 327 28.22 4.06 6.86
N LEU A 328 29.52 4.38 6.87
CA LEU A 328 30.10 5.33 5.93
C LEU A 328 29.91 4.90 4.47
N GLN A 329 30.11 3.61 4.17
CA GLN A 329 29.86 3.05 2.83
C GLN A 329 28.38 3.12 2.41
N MET A 330 27.46 3.13 3.37
CA MET A 330 26.02 3.32 3.13
C MET A 330 25.62 4.79 2.97
N GLY A 331 26.55 5.74 3.13
CA GLY A 331 26.33 7.17 2.91
C GLY A 331 26.10 8.00 4.18
N PHE A 332 26.24 7.42 5.38
CA PHE A 332 26.22 8.20 6.62
C PHE A 332 27.42 9.14 6.69
N LEU A 333 27.22 10.36 7.17
CA LEU A 333 28.29 11.31 7.45
C LEU A 333 28.89 11.09 8.83
N GLU A 334 30.11 11.58 9.04
CA GLU A 334 30.74 11.50 10.38
C GLU A 334 29.93 12.19 11.46
N THR A 335 29.19 13.23 11.10
CA THR A 335 28.29 13.99 11.98
C THR A 335 27.04 13.21 12.39
N ASP A 336 26.70 12.15 11.66
CA ASP A 336 25.47 11.38 11.89
C ASP A 336 25.66 10.30 12.96
N PHE A 337 26.91 9.99 13.33
CA PHE A 337 27.24 8.99 14.35
C PHE A 337 26.87 9.47 15.76
N LYS A 338 25.60 9.30 16.12
CA LYS A 338 25.14 9.37 17.50
C LYS A 338 25.15 7.95 18.09
N PRO A 339 25.81 7.71 19.25
CA PRO A 339 25.98 6.38 19.80
C PRO A 339 24.67 5.57 19.94
N SER A 340 23.53 6.22 20.12
CA SER A 340 22.22 5.60 20.40
C SER A 340 21.27 5.46 19.20
N ALA A 341 21.68 5.79 17.97
CA ALA A 341 20.71 6.01 16.88
C ALA A 341 20.20 4.74 16.18
N ILE A 342 20.97 3.65 16.14
CA ILE A 342 20.64 2.51 15.27
C ILE A 342 20.12 1.32 16.08
N SER A 343 18.96 0.81 15.69
CA SER A 343 18.30 -0.35 16.30
C SER A 343 18.01 -1.42 15.27
N GLN A 344 17.90 -2.66 15.72
CA GLN A 344 17.47 -3.81 14.93
C GLN A 344 16.33 -4.55 15.64
N SER A 345 15.56 -5.34 14.91
CA SER A 345 14.59 -6.25 15.52
C SER A 345 15.30 -7.38 16.25
N ASP A 346 14.86 -7.72 17.46
CA ASP A 346 15.32 -8.94 18.14
C ASP A 346 14.82 -10.19 17.40
N PRO A 347 15.71 -11.00 16.79
CA PRO A 347 15.31 -12.21 16.05
C PRO A 347 14.51 -13.19 16.92
N ASN A 348 14.81 -13.25 18.22
CA ASN A 348 14.23 -14.20 19.16
C ASN A 348 12.83 -13.80 19.66
N GLN A 349 12.39 -12.55 19.42
CA GLN A 349 11.07 -12.03 19.79
C GLN A 349 10.24 -11.58 18.58
N SER A 350 10.82 -11.63 17.38
CA SER A 350 10.20 -11.24 16.11
C SER A 350 8.96 -12.06 15.70
N GLY A 351 8.68 -13.16 16.40
CA GLY A 351 7.50 -14.02 16.22
C GLY A 351 6.22 -13.53 16.90
N LEU A 352 6.27 -12.45 17.70
CA LEU A 352 5.06 -11.84 18.30
C LEU A 352 4.31 -11.05 17.22
N GLY A 353 3.44 -11.76 16.49
CA GLY A 353 2.57 -11.40 15.35
C GLY A 353 1.85 -10.04 15.29
N GLN A 354 2.41 -8.93 15.75
CA GLN A 354 1.88 -7.59 15.53
C GLN A 354 2.44 -7.03 14.22
N SER A 355 1.56 -6.78 13.24
CA SER A 355 1.87 -5.95 12.08
C SER A 355 2.36 -4.59 12.59
N MET A 356 3.50 -4.14 12.09
CA MET A 356 4.06 -2.84 12.44
C MET A 356 3.65 -1.82 11.39
N PRO A 357 3.17 -0.64 11.79
CA PRO A 357 2.82 0.40 10.83
C PRO A 357 4.03 0.71 9.96
N LYS A 358 3.79 0.90 8.66
CA LYS A 358 4.84 1.33 7.73
C LYS A 358 5.15 2.81 7.96
N GLN A 359 6.37 3.22 7.67
CA GLN A 359 6.81 4.61 7.68
C GLN A 359 7.19 5.03 6.26
N PRO A 360 6.70 6.17 5.77
CA PRO A 360 7.13 6.73 4.50
C PRO A 360 8.61 7.13 4.52
N LEU A 361 9.28 6.88 3.40
CA LEU A 361 10.58 7.43 3.04
C LEU A 361 10.37 8.32 1.82
N VAL A 362 10.78 9.57 1.91
CA VAL A 362 10.43 10.60 0.93
C VAL A 362 11.68 11.31 0.42
N GLU A 363 11.77 11.40 -0.90
CA GLU A 363 12.70 12.24 -1.66
C GLU A 363 11.88 13.34 -2.36
N GLN A 364 12.36 14.58 -2.35
CA GLN A 364 11.68 15.70 -3.02
C GLN A 364 12.62 16.42 -3.98
N LEU A 365 12.07 16.82 -5.14
CA LEU A 365 12.70 17.68 -6.11
C LEU A 365 11.77 18.87 -6.37
N ASP A 366 12.15 20.02 -5.83
CA ASP A 366 11.45 21.30 -6.01
C ASP A 366 12.09 22.05 -7.19
N SER A 367 11.27 22.48 -8.14
CA SER A 367 11.71 23.26 -9.32
C SER A 367 12.33 24.62 -8.97
N SER A 368 11.99 25.18 -7.81
CA SER A 368 12.57 26.42 -7.31
C SER A 368 13.92 26.22 -6.59
N SER A 369 14.31 24.97 -6.37
CA SER A 369 15.55 24.57 -5.70
C SER A 369 16.54 23.98 -6.70
N THR A 370 17.60 24.71 -7.01
CA THR A 370 18.78 24.17 -7.70
C THR A 370 19.62 23.21 -6.83
N ALA A 371 19.06 22.63 -5.76
CA ALA A 371 19.77 21.73 -4.85
C ALA A 371 18.93 20.50 -4.50
N SER A 372 19.14 19.40 -5.24
CA SER A 372 18.73 18.07 -4.78
C SER A 372 19.56 17.71 -3.54
N ARG A 373 18.94 17.69 -2.36
CA ARG A 373 19.53 17.08 -1.16
C ARG A 373 18.76 15.81 -0.84
N SER A 374 19.42 14.67 -1.04
CA SER A 374 18.97 13.38 -0.51
C SER A 374 19.11 13.39 1.01
N SER A 375 18.01 13.24 1.75
CA SER A 375 18.05 12.98 3.19
C SER A 375 18.56 11.56 3.44
N GLY A 376 19.62 11.45 4.25
CA GLY A 376 20.15 10.19 4.76
C GLY A 376 19.18 9.52 5.71
N LEU A 377 19.09 8.19 5.63
CA LEU A 377 18.31 7.30 6.48
C LEU A 377 18.77 7.30 7.94
#